data_AF-A0A420VD63-F1
#
_entry.id   AF-A0A420VD63-F1
#
_cell.length_a   1.000
_cell.length_b   1.000
_cell.length_c   1.000
_cell.angle_alpha   90.00
_cell.angle_beta   90.00
_cell.angle_gamma   90.00
#
_symmetry.space_group_name_H-M   'P 1'
#
loop_
_entity.id
_entity.type
_entity.pdbx_description
1 polymer ?
#
loop_
_entity_poly.entity_id
_entity_poly.type
_entity_poly.pdbx_seq_one_letter_code
_entity_poly.pdbx_strand_id
1 'polypeptide(L)' 'MLISIVEFFRNLPAKTCAGCGKEIEEQHECYVDLCHQCMGMTERD' A
#
# COMPACT_ATOMS: atom_id res chain seq x y z
N MET A 1 -19.39 -9.11 14.68
CA MET A 1 -18.60 -10.33 14.98
C MET A 1 -17.25 -9.88 15.51
N LEU A 2 -16.78 -10.47 16.61
CA LEU A 2 -15.40 -10.26 17.06
C LEU A 2 -14.52 -11.24 16.28
N ILE A 3 -13.71 -10.72 15.35
CA ILE A 3 -12.71 -11.49 14.62
C ILE A 3 -11.48 -11.68 15.49
N SER A 4 -10.79 -12.81 15.35
CA SER A 4 -9.52 -13.02 16.02
C SER A 4 -8.52 -11.95 15.59
N ILE A 5 -7.72 -11.42 16.52
CA ILE A 5 -6.68 -10.45 16.19
C ILE A 5 -5.68 -11.02 15.17
N VAL A 6 -5.42 -12.32 15.21
CA VAL A 6 -4.57 -13.01 14.23
C VAL A 6 -5.24 -13.03 12.85
N GLU A 7 -6.55 -13.28 12.79
CA GLU A 7 -7.30 -13.24 11.53
C GLU A 7 -7.39 -11.83 10.97
N PHE A 8 -7.52 -10.80 11.81
CA PHE A 8 -7.47 -9.40 11.37
C PHE A 8 -6.16 -9.09 10.66
N PHE A 9 -5.02 -9.40 11.28
CA PHE A 9 -3.71 -9.11 10.69
C PHE A 9 -3.42 -9.93 9.42
N ARG A 10 -3.92 -11.18 9.33
CA ARG A 10 -3.78 -12.01 8.11
C ARG A 10 -4.60 -11.47 6.93
N ASN A 11 -5.69 -10.76 7.22
CA ASN A 11 -6.60 -10.23 6.21
C ASN A 11 -6.54 -8.70 6.14
N LEU A 12 -5.39 -8.11 6.50
CA LEU A 12 -5.18 -6.68 6.28
C LEU A 12 -5.27 -6.39 4.78
N PRO A 13 -6.05 -5.38 4.37
CA PRO A 13 -6.14 -5.02 2.96
C PRO A 13 -4.78 -4.52 2.46
N ALA A 14 -4.52 -4.74 1.18
CA ALA A 14 -3.35 -4.16 0.52
C ALA A 14 -3.40 -2.62 0.63
N LYS A 15 -2.22 -2.01 0.75
CA LYS A 15 -2.09 -0.56 0.83
C LYS A 15 -2.50 0.05 -0.51
N THR A 16 -3.37 1.07 -0.48
CA THR A 16 -3.86 1.74 -1.69
C THR A 16 -3.30 3.14 -1.80
N CYS A 17 -2.96 3.57 -3.01
CA CYS A 17 -2.49 4.92 -3.29
C CYS A 17 -3.60 5.95 -3.13
N ALA A 18 -3.37 6.99 -2.32
CA ALA A 18 -4.31 8.09 -2.12
C ALA A 18 -4.54 8.92 -3.39
N GLY A 19 -3.58 8.93 -4.33
CA GLY A 19 -3.67 9.69 -5.58
C GLY A 19 -4.43 8.97 -6.70
N CYS A 20 -4.16 7.68 -6.91
CA CYS A 20 -4.71 6.94 -8.05
C CYS A 20 -5.62 5.76 -7.68
N GLY A 21 -5.73 5.42 -6.40
CA GLY A 21 -6.58 4.32 -5.92
C GLY A 21 -6.08 2.92 -6.28
N LYS A 22 -4.89 2.79 -6.87
CA LYS A 22 -4.27 1.49 -7.17
C LYS A 22 -3.57 0.92 -5.94
N GLU A 23 -3.46 -0.39 -5.86
CA GLU A 23 -2.61 -1.05 -4.88
C GLU A 23 -1.16 -0.58 -5.04
N ILE A 24 -0.52 -0.29 -3.92
CA ILE A 24 0.89 0.07 -3.85
C ILE A 24 1.69 -1.23 -3.81
N GLU A 25 2.48 -1.48 -4.86
CA GLU A 25 3.57 -2.47 -4.80
C GLU A 25 4.60 -2.03 -3.74
N GLU A 26 5.16 -3.01 -3.02
CA GLU A 26 6.14 -2.84 -1.94
C GLU A 26 7.11 -1.68 -2.21
N GLN A 27 7.03 -0.65 -1.39
CA GLN A 27 7.99 0.45 -1.40
C GLN A 27 8.96 0.24 -0.23
N HIS A 28 10.25 0.53 -0.42
CA HIS A 28 11.21 0.56 0.70
C HIS A 28 10.80 1.56 1.80
N GLU A 29 10.01 2.58 1.46
CA GLU A 29 9.49 3.58 2.40
C GLU A 29 7.98 3.38 2.64
N CYS A 30 7.63 2.64 3.69
CA CYS A 30 6.22 2.34 4.01
C CYS A 30 5.41 3.51 4.60
N TYR A 31 6.00 4.68 4.81
CA TYR A 31 5.34 5.83 5.43
C TYR A 31 4.54 6.73 4.47
N VAL A 32 4.75 6.60 3.15
CA VAL A 32 4.08 7.40 2.12
C VAL A 32 2.80 6.73 1.61
N ASP A 33 1.73 7.48 1.40
CA ASP A 33 0.44 6.98 0.90
C ASP A 33 0.27 7.15 -0.62
N LEU A 34 1.30 7.61 -1.32
CA LEU A 34 1.35 7.75 -2.78
C LEU A 34 2.22 6.64 -3.40
N CYS A 35 1.83 6.13 -4.57
CA CYS A 35 2.67 5.21 -5.34
C CYS A 35 3.80 5.95 -6.07
N HIS A 36 4.87 5.23 -6.45
CA HIS A 36 6.00 5.80 -7.19
C HIS A 36 5.60 6.59 -8.44
N GLN A 37 4.59 6.13 -9.17
CA GLN A 37 4.03 6.85 -10.33
C GLN A 37 3.44 8.20 -9.94
N CYS A 38 2.64 8.26 -8.88
CA CYS A 38 2.06 9.50 -8.38
C CYS A 38 3.10 10.43 -7.73
N MET A 39 4.20 9.86 -7.23
CA MET A 39 5.35 10.62 -6.71
C MET A 39 6.30 11.10 -7.82
N GLY A 40 6.05 10.76 -9.09
CA GLY A 40 6.96 11.09 -10.20
C GLY A 40 8.28 10.32 -10.18
N MET A 41 8.37 9.27 -9.35
CA MET A 41 9.47 8.32 -9.34
C MET A 41 9.20 7.27 -10.42
N THR A 42 9.49 7.61 -11.67
CA THR A 42 9.61 6.58 -12.72
C THR A 42 10.93 5.87 -12.52
N GLU A 43 10.90 4.57 -12.23
CA GLU A 43 12.10 3.72 -12.31
C GLU A 43 12.71 3.92 -13.69
N ARG A 44 13.93 4.45 -13.73
CA ARG A 44 14.76 4.45 -14.92
C ARG A 44 15.45 3.10 -14.90
N ASP A 45 15.18 2.29 -15.94
CA ASP A 45 15.89 1.04 -16.24
C ASP A 45 17.42 1.21 -16.18
#